data_AF-A6KMX1-F1
#
_entry.id   AF-A6KMX1-F1
#
_cell.length_a   1.000
_cell.length_b   1.000
_cell.length_c   1.000
_cell.angle_alpha   90.00
_cell.angle_beta   90.00
_cell.angle_gamma   90.00
#
_symmetry.space_group_name_H-M   'P 1'
#
loop_
_entity.id
_entity.type
_entity.pdbx_description
1 polymer ?
#
loop_
_entity_poly.entity_id
_entity_poly.type
_entity_poly.pdbx_seq_one_letter_code
_entity_poly.pdbx_strand_id
1 'polypeptide(L)'
;MTGSLFKGNFWSTDILSTVGYDSIIQHLNNGRKNCKEFEEFLKERASIEEKYGKDLLNLSRKKPCGQSEINTLKRALDVFKQQVDNVAQCHIQLAQTLREEARKMEEFREKQKLQRKKTETIMDAAHKQRNSQFKKAMDRKQTKERLVFLTGSLTCSV
;
A
#
# COMPACT_ATOMS: atom_id res chain seq x y z
N MET A 1 -10.67 21.66 -20.41
CA MET A 1 -11.09 21.16 -19.09
C MET A 1 -9.86 21.04 -18.20
N THR A 2 -9.57 22.03 -17.36
CA THR A 2 -8.57 21.88 -16.30
C THR A 2 -9.21 21.06 -15.18
N GLY A 3 -8.92 19.77 -15.13
CA GLY A 3 -9.41 18.89 -14.07
C GLY A 3 -9.01 19.42 -12.69
N SER A 4 -9.91 19.27 -11.71
CA SER A 4 -9.64 19.64 -10.32
C SER A 4 -8.40 18.90 -9.79
N LEU A 5 -7.46 19.62 -9.18
CA LEU A 5 -6.26 19.02 -8.58
C LEU A 5 -6.64 18.26 -7.31
N PHE A 6 -6.02 17.10 -7.06
CA PHE A 6 -6.25 16.27 -5.86
C PHE A 6 -6.30 17.11 -4.56
N LYS A 7 -5.32 18.00 -4.36
CA LYS A 7 -5.23 18.88 -3.18
C LYS A 7 -6.43 19.81 -2.96
N GLY A 8 -7.27 20.03 -3.96
CA GLY A 8 -8.43 20.93 -3.90
C GLY A 8 -9.74 20.25 -3.47
N ASN A 9 -9.78 18.92 -3.36
CA ASN A 9 -11.05 18.18 -3.23
C ASN A 9 -11.33 17.63 -1.81
N PHE A 10 -10.46 17.90 -0.84
CA PHE A 10 -10.57 17.36 0.53
C PHE A 10 -10.78 18.46 1.58
N TRP A 11 -11.33 19.61 1.18
CA TRP A 11 -11.64 20.71 2.08
C TRP A 11 -13.11 20.67 2.51
N SER A 12 -13.39 21.13 3.72
CA SER A 12 -14.74 21.29 4.27
C SER A 12 -15.02 22.75 4.59
N THR A 13 -16.28 23.14 4.57
CA THR A 13 -16.72 24.48 4.98
C THR A 13 -16.60 24.71 6.49
N ASP A 14 -16.68 23.64 7.29
CA ASP A 14 -16.36 23.69 8.71
C ASP A 14 -14.84 23.74 8.90
N ILE A 15 -14.37 24.87 9.44
CA ILE A 15 -12.95 25.16 9.68
C ILE A 15 -12.27 24.17 10.63
N LEU A 16 -13.02 23.53 11.53
CA LEU A 16 -12.50 22.55 12.48
C LEU A 16 -12.60 21.11 11.95
N SER A 17 -13.29 20.89 10.84
CA SER A 17 -13.45 19.57 10.25
C SER A 17 -12.10 18.97 9.84
N THR A 18 -11.98 17.66 10.04
CA THR A 18 -10.84 16.84 9.60
C THR A 18 -11.25 15.76 8.59
N VAL A 19 -12.54 15.70 8.22
CA VAL A 19 -13.12 14.61 7.41
C VAL A 19 -12.35 14.36 6.11
N GLY A 20 -11.91 15.42 5.43
CA GLY A 20 -11.12 15.29 4.20
C GLY A 20 -9.74 14.67 4.45
N TYR A 21 -9.05 15.07 5.52
CA TYR A 21 -7.79 14.46 5.95
C TYR A 21 -8.00 12.99 6.36
N ASP A 22 -9.04 12.72 7.16
CA ASP A 22 -9.36 11.37 7.62
C ASP A 22 -9.63 10.43 6.44
N SER A 23 -10.31 10.92 5.40
CA SER A 23 -10.54 10.19 4.14
C SER A 23 -9.23 9.84 3.43
N ILE A 24 -8.27 10.77 3.38
CA ILE A 24 -6.94 10.51 2.78
C ILE A 24 -6.18 9.46 3.60
N ILE A 25 -6.16 9.58 4.93
CA ILE A 25 -5.48 8.61 5.80
C ILE A 25 -6.11 7.22 5.69
N GLN A 26 -7.44 7.14 5.64
CA GLN A 26 -8.15 5.88 5.41
C GLN A 26 -7.75 5.26 4.07
N HIS A 27 -7.70 6.05 2.99
CA HIS A 27 -7.27 5.58 1.68
C HIS A 27 -5.82 5.03 1.70
N LEU A 28 -4.89 5.75 2.33
CA LEU A 28 -3.50 5.30 2.49
C LEU A 28 -3.38 4.02 3.33
N ASN A 29 -4.21 3.86 4.36
CA ASN A 29 -4.26 2.64 5.15
C ASN A 29 -4.82 1.45 4.35
N ASN A 30 -5.84 1.67 3.52
CA ASN A 30 -6.35 0.67 2.60
C ASN A 30 -5.29 0.27 1.58
N GLY A 31 -4.58 1.23 0.97
CA GLY A 31 -3.45 0.94 0.08
C GLY A 31 -2.38 0.06 0.76
N ARG A 32 -2.07 0.31 2.03
CA ARG A 32 -1.15 -0.54 2.81
C ARG A 32 -1.65 -1.98 2.96
N LYS A 33 -2.96 -2.19 3.17
CA LYS A 33 -3.56 -3.53 3.25
C LYS A 33 -3.44 -4.24 1.91
N ASN A 34 -3.77 -3.56 0.81
CA ASN A 34 -3.63 -4.11 -0.54
C ASN A 34 -2.18 -4.53 -0.85
N CYS A 35 -1.17 -3.75 -0.43
CA CYS A 35 0.23 -4.16 -0.57
C CYS A 35 0.55 -5.45 0.20
N LYS A 36 -0.04 -5.64 1.39
CA LYS A 36 0.14 -6.86 2.18
C LYS A 36 -0.52 -8.06 1.51
N GLU A 37 -1.76 -7.92 1.04
CA GLU A 37 -2.48 -8.96 0.31
C GLU A 37 -1.71 -9.38 -0.96
N PHE A 38 -1.18 -8.41 -1.71
CA PHE A 38 -0.38 -8.68 -2.89
C PHE A 38 0.95 -9.39 -2.57
N GLU A 39 1.64 -8.99 -1.50
CA GLU A 39 2.83 -9.69 -1.02
C GLU A 39 2.52 -11.16 -0.67
N GLU A 40 1.45 -11.39 0.10
CA GLU A 40 1.03 -12.75 0.51
C GLU A 40 0.70 -13.59 -0.74
N PHE A 41 0.00 -13.02 -1.71
CA PHE A 41 -0.31 -13.67 -2.98
C PHE A 41 0.96 -14.07 -3.76
N LEU A 42 1.97 -13.21 -3.82
CA LEU A 42 3.25 -13.54 -4.46
C LEU A 42 3.97 -14.68 -3.74
N LYS A 43 3.92 -14.72 -2.40
CA LYS A 43 4.53 -15.82 -1.61
C LYS A 43 3.83 -17.15 -1.87
N GLU A 44 2.50 -17.17 -1.93
CA GLU A 44 1.74 -18.37 -2.27
C GLU A 44 2.06 -18.84 -3.69
N ARG A 45 2.05 -17.93 -4.66
CA ARG A 45 2.41 -18.26 -6.05
C ARG A 45 3.83 -18.83 -6.12
N ALA A 46 4.80 -18.22 -5.44
CA ALA A 46 6.18 -18.72 -5.41
C ALA A 46 6.27 -20.16 -4.87
N SER A 47 5.48 -20.50 -3.85
CA SER A 47 5.42 -21.86 -3.29
C SER A 47 4.90 -22.88 -4.32
N ILE A 48 3.84 -22.51 -5.06
CA ILE A 48 3.26 -23.35 -6.12
C ILE A 48 4.29 -23.58 -7.24
N GLU A 49 4.92 -22.51 -7.73
CA GLU A 49 5.92 -22.57 -8.80
C GLU A 49 7.14 -23.41 -8.38
N GLU A 50 7.60 -23.27 -7.14
CA GLU A 50 8.73 -24.06 -6.63
C GLU A 50 8.37 -25.55 -6.53
N LYS A 51 7.16 -25.88 -6.05
CA LYS A 51 6.69 -27.26 -5.98
C LYS A 51 6.64 -27.88 -7.37
N TYR A 52 6.02 -27.17 -8.33
CA TYR A 52 5.92 -27.63 -9.71
C TYR A 52 7.30 -27.88 -10.34
N GLY A 53 8.22 -26.91 -10.20
CA GLY A 53 9.59 -27.06 -10.68
C GLY A 53 10.32 -28.24 -10.03
N LYS A 54 10.20 -28.43 -8.71
CA LYS A 54 10.81 -29.59 -8.01
C LYS A 54 10.23 -30.93 -8.48
N ASP A 55 8.93 -31.00 -8.71
CA ASP A 55 8.26 -32.22 -9.18
C ASP A 55 8.70 -32.57 -10.61
N LEU A 56 8.81 -31.57 -11.51
CA LEU A 56 9.38 -31.77 -12.85
C LEU A 56 10.86 -32.18 -12.81
N LEU A 57 11.64 -31.61 -11.89
CA LEU A 57 13.05 -31.98 -11.72
C LEU A 57 13.19 -33.43 -11.24
N ASN A 58 12.34 -33.86 -10.30
CA ASN A 58 12.28 -35.23 -9.85
C ASN A 58 11.84 -36.17 -10.98
N LEU A 59 10.85 -35.78 -11.78
CA LEU A 59 10.38 -36.55 -12.93
C LEU A 59 11.49 -36.75 -13.97
N SER A 60 12.14 -35.66 -14.40
CA SER A 60 13.23 -35.71 -15.38
C SER A 60 14.45 -36.49 -14.88
N ARG A 61 14.81 -36.42 -13.60
CA ARG A 61 16.04 -37.09 -13.12
C ARG A 61 15.82 -38.51 -12.62
N LYS A 62 14.75 -38.76 -11.88
CA LYS A 62 14.57 -40.01 -11.13
C LYS A 62 13.72 -41.04 -11.86
N LYS A 63 12.88 -40.62 -12.83
CA LYS A 63 12.00 -41.55 -13.53
C LYS A 63 12.62 -42.04 -14.86
N PRO A 64 12.48 -43.33 -15.16
CA PRO A 64 12.86 -43.86 -16.46
C PRO A 64 11.91 -43.32 -17.55
N CYS A 65 12.47 -43.04 -18.73
CA CYS A 65 11.71 -42.73 -19.93
C CYS A 65 12.45 -43.39 -21.10
N GLY A 66 11.94 -44.53 -21.57
CA GLY A 66 12.59 -45.37 -22.59
C GLY A 66 14.00 -45.84 -22.22
N GLN A 67 14.18 -46.38 -21.01
CA GLN A 67 15.49 -46.90 -20.57
C GLN A 67 16.02 -48.05 -21.45
N SER A 68 15.13 -48.84 -22.04
CA SER A 68 15.45 -49.94 -22.96
C SER A 68 15.66 -49.48 -24.40
N GLU A 69 15.35 -48.22 -24.73
CA GLU A 69 15.48 -47.70 -26.09
C GLU A 69 16.94 -47.50 -26.48
N ILE A 70 17.23 -47.63 -27.77
CA ILE A 70 18.57 -47.48 -28.34
C ILE A 70 18.59 -46.50 -29.53
N ASN A 71 19.79 -46.16 -30.01
CA ASN A 71 20.02 -45.37 -31.22
C ASN A 71 19.31 -44.00 -31.23
N THR A 72 18.61 -43.69 -32.32
CA THR A 72 17.97 -42.39 -32.56
C THR A 72 16.83 -42.10 -31.59
N LEU A 73 16.03 -43.10 -31.23
CA LEU A 73 14.93 -42.92 -30.29
C LEU A 73 15.43 -42.64 -28.88
N LYS A 74 16.47 -43.36 -28.41
CA LYS A 74 17.10 -43.06 -27.12
C LYS A 74 17.60 -41.62 -27.03
N ARG A 75 18.29 -41.15 -28.07
CA ARG A 75 18.77 -39.76 -28.14
C ARG A 75 17.61 -38.75 -28.10
N ALA A 76 16.53 -39.01 -28.82
CA ALA A 76 15.35 -38.14 -28.79
C ALA A 76 14.71 -38.08 -27.38
N LEU A 77 14.63 -39.21 -26.68
CA LEU A 77 14.11 -39.27 -25.31
C LEU A 77 15.03 -38.56 -24.30
N ASP A 78 16.35 -38.64 -24.47
CA ASP A 78 17.29 -37.89 -23.62
C ASP A 78 17.14 -36.39 -23.81
N VAL A 79 17.00 -35.92 -25.05
CA VAL A 79 16.69 -34.51 -25.35
C VAL A 79 15.36 -34.09 -24.73
N PHE A 80 14.33 -34.93 -24.82
CA PHE A 80 13.04 -34.68 -24.17
C PHE A 80 13.18 -34.53 -22.65
N LYS A 81 13.88 -35.45 -21.97
CA LYS A 81 14.14 -35.35 -20.52
C LYS A 81 14.91 -34.07 -20.17
N GLN A 82 15.86 -33.66 -21.00
CA GLN A 82 16.60 -32.41 -20.81
C GLN A 82 15.68 -31.19 -20.92
N GLN A 83 14.73 -31.17 -21.86
CA GLN A 83 13.76 -30.07 -21.95
C GLN A 83 12.86 -29.99 -20.71
N VAL A 84 12.46 -31.13 -20.14
CA VAL A 84 11.71 -31.15 -18.86
C VAL A 84 12.55 -30.60 -17.70
N ASP A 85 13.83 -30.95 -17.62
CA ASP A 85 14.76 -30.37 -16.62
C ASP A 85 14.90 -28.85 -16.81
N ASN A 86 15.05 -28.37 -18.05
CA ASN A 86 15.13 -26.94 -18.34
C ASN A 86 13.88 -26.19 -17.87
N VAL A 87 12.69 -26.70 -18.18
CA VAL A 87 11.42 -26.10 -17.70
C VAL A 87 11.36 -26.12 -16.18
N ALA A 88 11.76 -27.23 -15.54
CA ALA A 88 11.84 -27.33 -14.08
C ALA A 88 12.69 -26.22 -13.46
N GLN A 89 13.88 -25.97 -14.03
CA GLN A 89 14.77 -24.91 -13.58
C GLN A 89 14.16 -23.51 -13.76
N CYS A 90 13.50 -23.24 -14.90
CA CYS A 90 12.82 -21.97 -15.14
C CYS A 90 11.75 -21.68 -14.08
N HIS A 91 10.92 -22.67 -13.71
CA HIS A 91 9.91 -22.49 -12.66
C HIS A 91 10.51 -22.28 -11.27
N ILE A 92 11.62 -22.96 -10.95
CA ILE A 92 12.35 -22.72 -9.68
C ILE A 92 12.92 -21.29 -9.64
N GLN A 93 13.51 -20.81 -10.74
CA GLN A 93 14.02 -19.43 -10.83
C GLN A 93 12.89 -18.40 -10.76
N LEU A 94 11.75 -18.67 -11.39
CA LEU A 94 10.55 -17.83 -11.28
C LEU A 94 10.07 -17.75 -9.83
N ALA A 95 10.04 -18.87 -9.09
CA ALA A 95 9.70 -18.87 -7.68
C ALA A 95 10.64 -18.00 -6.84
N GLN A 96 11.95 -18.02 -7.12
CA GLN A 96 12.93 -17.15 -6.47
C GLN A 96 12.67 -15.67 -6.79
N THR A 97 12.40 -15.35 -8.06
CA THR A 97 12.06 -13.99 -8.51
C THR A 97 10.81 -13.48 -7.81
N LEU A 98 9.76 -14.30 -7.70
CA LEU A 98 8.52 -13.93 -7.01
C LEU A 98 8.73 -13.63 -5.52
N ARG A 99 9.61 -14.37 -4.84
CA ARG A 99 9.97 -14.08 -3.44
C ARG A 99 10.70 -12.75 -3.29
N GLU A 100 11.56 -12.42 -4.24
CA GLU A 100 12.27 -11.15 -4.26
C GLU A 100 11.30 -9.98 -4.52
N GLU A 101 10.34 -10.14 -5.44
CA GLU A 101 9.28 -9.14 -5.65
C GLU A 101 8.38 -8.98 -4.41
N ALA A 102 8.06 -10.08 -3.72
CA ALA A 102 7.35 -10.02 -2.44
C ALA A 102 8.14 -9.23 -1.38
N ARG A 103 9.46 -9.44 -1.29
CA ARG A 103 10.34 -8.69 -0.38
C ARG A 103 10.35 -7.19 -0.70
N LYS A 104 10.47 -6.82 -1.99
CA LYS A 104 10.39 -5.41 -2.41
C LYS A 104 9.04 -4.77 -2.06
N MET A 105 7.95 -5.53 -2.17
CA MET A 105 6.61 -5.05 -1.77
C MET A 105 6.52 -4.80 -0.27
N GLU A 106 7.08 -5.69 0.55
CA GLU A 106 7.19 -5.52 2.01
C GLU A 106 7.96 -4.24 2.37
N GLU A 107 9.13 -4.03 1.76
CA GLU A 107 9.96 -2.84 1.97
C GLU A 107 9.22 -1.56 1.57
N PHE A 108 8.56 -1.56 0.41
CA PHE A 108 7.74 -0.46 -0.04
C PHE A 108 6.61 -0.15 0.97
N ARG A 109 5.91 -1.18 1.45
CA ARG A 109 4.83 -1.05 2.44
C ARG A 109 5.31 -0.42 3.74
N GLU A 110 6.47 -0.84 4.27
CA GLU A 110 7.01 -0.28 5.51
C GLU A 110 7.56 1.14 5.31
N LYS A 111 8.14 1.46 4.14
CA LYS A 111 8.52 2.83 3.78
C LYS A 111 7.28 3.75 3.73
N GLN A 112 6.19 3.32 3.11
CA GLN A 112 4.93 4.07 3.06
C GLN A 112 4.36 4.32 4.46
N LYS A 113 4.38 3.30 5.33
CA LYS A 113 3.95 3.42 6.73
C LYS A 113 4.77 4.46 7.50
N LEU A 114 6.09 4.46 7.34
CA LEU A 114 6.97 5.43 8.01
C LEU A 114 6.68 6.87 7.55
N GLN A 115 6.57 7.10 6.25
CA GLN A 115 6.26 8.42 5.69
C GLN A 115 4.88 8.93 6.12
N ARG A 116 3.88 8.05 6.13
CA ARG A 116 2.54 8.41 6.60
C ARG A 116 2.55 8.80 8.08
N LYS A 117 3.18 8.01 8.97
CA LYS A 117 3.27 8.33 10.41
C LYS A 117 3.95 9.68 10.67
N LYS A 118 5.00 10.00 9.92
CA LYS A 118 5.66 11.32 9.98
C LYS A 118 4.68 12.45 9.64
N THR A 119 3.90 12.25 8.59
CA THR A 119 2.88 13.22 8.15
C THR A 119 1.74 13.36 9.17
N GLU A 120 1.27 12.24 9.73
CA GLU A 120 0.23 12.22 10.78
C GLU A 120 0.65 13.05 12.00
N THR A 121 1.91 12.92 12.45
CA THR A 121 2.43 13.69 13.59
C THR A 121 2.42 15.21 13.33
N ILE A 122 2.79 15.62 12.11
CA ILE A 122 2.78 17.03 11.71
C ILE A 122 1.35 17.57 11.65
N MET A 123 0.43 16.78 11.07
CA MET A 123 -0.97 17.15 10.93
C MET A 123 -1.68 17.24 12.28
N ASP A 124 -1.40 16.33 13.21
CA ASP A 124 -1.95 16.39 14.58
C ASP A 124 -1.53 17.67 15.31
N ALA A 125 -0.28 18.09 15.17
CA ALA A 125 0.21 19.34 15.74
C ALA A 125 -0.50 20.55 15.09
N ALA A 126 -0.64 20.55 13.76
CA ALA A 126 -1.31 21.61 13.02
C ALA A 126 -2.80 21.72 13.40
N HIS A 127 -3.52 20.60 13.52
CA HIS A 127 -4.92 20.56 13.95
C HIS A 127 -5.09 21.08 15.38
N LYS A 128 -4.22 20.68 16.32
CA LYS A 128 -4.24 21.19 17.70
C LYS A 128 -3.99 22.70 17.75
N GLN A 129 -3.01 23.18 16.99
CA GLN A 129 -2.71 24.61 16.90
C GLN A 129 -3.89 25.40 16.32
N ARG A 130 -4.46 24.94 15.20
CA ARG A 130 -5.65 25.53 14.57
C ARG A 130 -6.81 25.62 15.55
N ASN A 131 -7.14 24.52 16.23
CA ASN A 131 -8.25 24.48 17.19
C ASN A 131 -8.04 25.46 18.35
N SER A 132 -6.81 25.56 18.87
CA SER A 132 -6.46 26.53 19.92
C SER A 132 -6.61 27.98 19.45
N GLN A 133 -6.14 28.29 18.23
CA GLN A 133 -6.28 29.62 17.64
C GLN A 133 -7.74 29.98 17.38
N PHE A 134 -8.52 29.04 16.85
CA PHE A 134 -9.95 29.23 16.59
C PHE A 134 -10.72 29.53 17.88
N LYS A 135 -10.48 28.76 18.96
CA LYS A 135 -11.09 29.02 20.27
C LYS A 135 -10.78 30.44 20.77
N LYS A 136 -9.51 30.86 20.74
CA LYS A 136 -9.10 32.22 21.13
C LYS A 136 -9.79 33.30 20.28
N ALA A 137 -9.98 33.07 18.99
CA ALA A 137 -10.65 34.02 18.09
C ALA A 137 -12.15 34.12 18.42
N MET A 138 -12.81 32.99 18.69
CA MET A 138 -14.22 32.96 19.08
C MET A 138 -14.46 33.64 20.43
N ASP A 139 -13.60 33.40 21.43
CA ASP A 139 -13.69 34.07 22.73
C ASP A 139 -13.58 35.59 22.58
N ARG A 140 -12.60 36.07 21.78
CA ARG A 140 -12.44 37.50 21.48
C ARG A 140 -13.64 38.09 20.77
N LYS A 141 -14.25 37.35 19.82
CA LYS A 141 -15.45 37.79 19.11
C LYS A 141 -16.61 37.98 20.09
N GLN A 142 -16.86 37.00 20.97
CA GLN A 142 -17.90 37.09 21.99
C GLN A 142 -17.65 38.25 22.96
N THR A 143 -16.42 38.48 23.40
CA THR A 143 -16.09 39.64 24.26
C THR A 143 -16.40 40.96 23.55
N LYS A 144 -16.02 41.10 22.28
CA LYS A 144 -16.32 42.30 21.49
C LYS A 144 -17.83 42.52 21.35
N GLU A 145 -18.58 41.48 21.01
CA GLU A 145 -20.04 41.55 20.88
C GLU A 145 -20.72 41.97 22.19
N ARG A 146 -20.27 41.43 23.33
CA ARG A 146 -20.77 41.83 24.66
C ARG A 146 -20.47 43.29 24.97
N LEU A 147 -19.26 43.79 24.66
CA LEU A 147 -18.89 45.18 24.89
C LEU A 147 -19.70 46.15 24.02
N VAL A 148 -19.94 45.79 22.74
CA VAL A 148 -20.80 46.59 21.84
C VAL A 148 -22.23 46.68 22.39
N PHE A 149 -22.77 45.57 22.90
CA PHE A 149 -24.11 45.58 23.52
C PHE A 149 -24.17 46.49 24.76
N LEU A 150 -23.18 46.41 25.65
CA LEU A 150 -23.13 47.25 26.86
C LEU A 150 -22.98 48.74 26.53
N THR A 151 -22.13 49.09 25.57
CA THR A 151 -21.91 50.48 25.14
C THR A 151 -23.09 51.06 24.36
N GLY A 152 -23.78 50.24 23.56
CA GLY A 152 -25.05 50.62 22.91
C GLY A 152 -26.19 50.88 23.91
N SER A 153 -26.29 50.09 24.98
CA SER A 153 -27.28 50.32 26.05
C SER A 153 -26.97 51.57 26.90
N LEU A 154 -25.70 51.87 27.15
CA LEU A 154 -25.26 53.08 27.84
C LEU A 154 -25.54 54.37 27.05
N THR A 155 -25.51 54.31 25.71
CA THR A 155 -25.78 55.48 24.84
C THR A 155 -27.27 55.76 24.61
N CYS A 156 -28.15 54.80 24.88
CA CYS A 156 -29.61 54.94 24.76
C CYS A 156 -30.30 55.32 26.09
N SER A 157 -29.54 55.39 27.20
CA SER A 157 -30.04 55.68 28.56
C SER A 157 -29.70 57.10 29.05
N VAL A 158 -29.29 58.01 28.15
CA VAL A 158 -29.02 59.44 28.40
C VAL A 158 -29.89 60.26 27.48
#